data_AF-A0A6D2KY32-F1
#
_entry.id   AF-A0A6D2KY32-F1
#
_cell.length_a   1.000
_cell.length_b   1.000
_cell.length_c   1.000
_cell.angle_alpha   90.00
_cell.angle_beta   90.00
_cell.angle_gamma   90.00
#
_symmetry.space_group_name_H-M   'P 1'
#
loop_
_entity.id
_entity.type
_entity.pdbx_description
1 polymer ?
#
loop_
_entity_poly.entity_id
_entity_poly.type
_entity_poly.pdbx_seq_one_letter_code
_entity_poly.pdbx_strand_id
1 'polypeptide(L)'
;MIKKSDRTGLTGTSASPGLRIENCGEPHNIFLQTHQVAEKVAEGELDSGFAIVRPPGHHAEADEAMGFCLFNNVAVAASYLLNERPDLGIKKILIVDWDVHHGNGTQKMFWKDPRVLFFSVHRHEYGGFYPAGDDGYYSMVGEGTGEGFNINVPWEHGRCGDADYLAAWDHILIPVAKEFNPDIILLSAGFDAAIGHPLGGCRVFTFANQSF
;
A
#
# COMPACT_ATOMS: atom_id res chain seq x y z
N MET A 1 6.97 -2.67 -0.36
CA MET A 1 7.17 -3.93 0.39
C MET A 1 6.05 -4.89 0.05
N ILE A 2 6.30 -6.20 0.01
CA ILE A 2 5.31 -7.21 -0.37
C ILE A 2 5.48 -8.41 0.57
N LYS A 3 4.37 -8.96 1.10
CA LYS A 3 4.40 -10.09 2.06
C LYS A 3 3.17 -10.99 1.90
N LYS A 4 3.36 -12.31 1.89
CA LYS A 4 2.26 -13.29 1.88
C LYS A 4 1.65 -13.41 3.28
N SER A 5 0.33 -13.55 3.37
CA SER A 5 -0.35 -13.65 4.67
C SER A 5 -0.34 -15.09 5.21
N ASP A 6 0.12 -15.28 6.45
CA ASP A 6 0.09 -16.58 7.13
C ASP A 6 -1.33 -16.87 7.66
N ARG A 7 -2.03 -17.83 7.04
CA ARG A 7 -3.42 -18.19 7.40
C ARG A 7 -3.56 -19.05 8.66
N THR A 8 -2.47 -19.40 9.33
CA THR A 8 -2.47 -20.23 10.54
C THR A 8 -2.39 -19.37 11.78
N GLY A 9 -3.37 -19.52 12.69
CA GLY A 9 -3.42 -18.78 13.95
C GLY A 9 -2.10 -18.81 14.73
N LEU A 10 -1.84 -17.71 15.43
CA LEU A 10 -0.67 -17.45 16.27
C LEU A 10 -0.52 -18.51 17.39
N THR A 11 0.07 -19.66 17.08
CA THR A 11 0.66 -20.57 18.06
C THR A 11 1.93 -21.18 17.47
N GLY A 12 3.10 -20.67 17.85
CA GLY A 12 4.37 -21.31 17.55
C GLY A 12 5.50 -20.32 17.39
N THR A 13 6.44 -20.35 18.33
CA THR A 13 7.76 -19.73 18.21
C THR A 13 8.52 -20.37 17.05
N SER A 14 8.62 -19.70 15.91
CA SER A 14 9.60 -20.01 14.88
C SER A 14 10.49 -18.78 14.67
N ALA A 15 11.80 -19.02 14.54
CA ALA A 15 12.80 -17.99 14.35
C ALA A 15 12.46 -17.13 13.13
N SER A 16 12.54 -15.80 13.29
CA SER A 16 12.30 -14.83 12.23
C SER A 16 13.18 -15.14 11.02
N PRO A 17 12.63 -15.53 9.86
CA PRO A 17 13.41 -15.54 8.64
C PRO A 17 13.68 -14.07 8.32
N GLY A 18 14.95 -13.66 8.36
CA GLY A 18 15.33 -12.27 8.12
C GLY A 18 14.79 -11.78 6.76
N LEU A 19 14.35 -10.52 6.72
CA LEU A 19 13.96 -9.83 5.49
C LEU A 19 15.06 -10.00 4.43
N ARG A 20 14.81 -10.79 3.40
CA ARG A 20 15.71 -10.90 2.24
C ARG A 20 15.40 -9.77 1.28
N ILE A 21 16.32 -8.81 1.20
CA ILE A 21 16.31 -7.78 0.16
C ILE A 21 16.98 -8.41 -1.07
N GLU A 22 16.18 -9.04 -1.93
CA GLU A 22 16.65 -9.50 -3.24
C GLU A 22 16.33 -8.45 -4.30
N ASN A 23 17.35 -8.02 -5.04
CA ASN A 23 17.15 -7.19 -6.22
C ASN A 23 16.63 -8.08 -7.36
N CYS A 24 15.31 -8.24 -7.44
CA CYS A 24 14.67 -9.12 -8.41
C CYS A 24 14.65 -8.56 -9.85
N GLY A 25 15.16 -7.35 -10.08
CA GLY A 25 15.11 -6.70 -11.38
C GLY A 25 16.34 -6.98 -12.24
N GLU A 26 16.12 -7.39 -13.48
CA GLU A 26 17.08 -7.16 -14.56
C GLU A 26 17.34 -5.64 -14.67
N PRO A 27 18.59 -5.17 -14.71
CA PRO A 27 18.95 -3.75 -14.61
C PRO A 27 18.38 -2.86 -15.74
N HIS A 28 17.74 -3.46 -16.75
CA HIS A 28 17.24 -2.78 -17.95
C HIS A 28 15.72 -2.58 -18.01
N ASN A 29 14.93 -3.10 -17.05
CA ASN A 29 13.47 -2.96 -17.10
C ASN A 29 12.86 -2.51 -15.76
N ILE A 30 13.17 -1.27 -15.37
CA ILE A 30 12.77 -0.65 -14.09
C ILE A 30 11.25 -0.65 -13.84
N PHE A 31 10.43 -0.71 -14.89
CA PHE A 31 8.97 -0.66 -14.79
C PHE A 31 8.35 -1.97 -14.31
N LEU A 32 9.07 -3.09 -14.40
CA LEU A 32 8.54 -4.43 -14.13
C LEU A 32 8.90 -4.97 -12.73
N GLN A 33 9.78 -4.29 -12.00
CA GLN A 33 10.34 -4.83 -10.76
C GLN A 33 9.27 -5.11 -9.69
N THR A 34 8.24 -4.25 -9.58
CA THR A 34 7.21 -4.41 -8.54
C THR A 34 6.38 -5.68 -8.75
N HIS A 35 5.93 -5.95 -9.99
CA HIS A 35 5.13 -7.15 -10.26
C HIS A 35 5.97 -8.43 -10.15
N GLN A 36 7.25 -8.40 -10.53
CA GLN A 36 8.16 -9.55 -10.41
C GLN A 36 8.39 -9.93 -8.93
N VAL A 37 8.59 -8.95 -8.06
CA VAL A 37 8.70 -9.22 -6.61
C VAL A 37 7.36 -9.75 -6.07
N ALA A 38 6.23 -9.20 -6.52
CA ALA A 38 4.91 -9.65 -6.09
C ALA A 38 4.63 -11.11 -6.47
N GLU A 39 5.00 -11.47 -7.70
CA GLU A 39 4.86 -12.81 -8.26
C GLU A 39 5.69 -13.84 -7.49
N LYS A 40 6.98 -13.57 -7.25
CA LYS A 40 7.84 -14.46 -6.45
C LYS A 40 7.33 -14.68 -5.02
N VAL A 41 6.78 -13.65 -4.39
CA VAL A 41 6.15 -13.78 -3.07
C VAL A 41 4.86 -14.58 -3.16
N ALA A 42 4.04 -14.37 -4.19
CA ALA A 42 2.82 -15.13 -4.40
C ALA A 42 3.10 -16.62 -4.65
N GLU A 43 4.13 -16.94 -5.43
CA GLU A 43 4.65 -18.29 -5.71
C GLU A 43 5.21 -18.98 -4.46
N GLY A 44 5.59 -18.20 -3.43
CA GLY A 44 6.23 -18.72 -2.22
C GLY A 44 7.73 -18.95 -2.37
N GLU A 45 8.36 -18.40 -3.42
CA GLU A 45 9.81 -18.36 -3.55
C GLU A 45 10.44 -17.42 -2.52
N LEU A 46 9.71 -16.36 -2.14
CA LEU A 46 10.09 -15.37 -1.14
C LEU A 46 9.00 -15.22 -0.08
N ASP A 47 9.38 -15.09 1.18
CA ASP A 47 8.45 -14.76 2.26
C ASP A 47 7.95 -13.30 2.14
N SER A 48 8.86 -12.41 1.72
CA SER A 48 8.60 -10.99 1.48
C SER A 48 9.65 -10.38 0.55
N GLY A 49 9.36 -9.18 0.03
CA GLY A 49 10.30 -8.45 -0.82
C GLY A 49 10.09 -6.94 -0.85
N PHE A 50 11.10 -6.22 -1.33
CA PHE A 50 11.07 -4.76 -1.46
C PHE A 50 11.64 -4.33 -2.82
N ALA A 51 10.83 -3.64 -3.63
CA ALA A 51 11.26 -3.10 -4.91
C ALA A 51 11.68 -1.63 -4.73
N ILE A 52 12.93 -1.30 -5.07
CA ILE A 52 13.46 0.06 -5.01
C ILE A 52 13.30 0.71 -6.38
N VAL A 53 12.12 1.28 -6.62
CA VAL A 53 11.71 1.74 -7.96
C VAL A 53 11.56 3.26 -8.05
N ARG A 54 11.82 3.77 -9.26
CA ARG A 54 11.40 5.11 -9.71
C ARG A 54 11.08 5.04 -11.20
N PRO A 55 10.06 5.77 -11.71
CA PRO A 55 9.17 6.70 -10.99
C PRO A 55 8.21 6.03 -9.98
N PRO A 56 7.63 6.78 -9.02
CA PRO A 56 6.55 6.29 -8.15
C PRO A 56 5.28 5.96 -8.93
N GLY A 57 4.24 5.46 -8.26
CA GLY A 57 3.04 4.98 -8.95
C GLY A 57 1.67 5.35 -8.39
N HIS A 58 1.50 5.56 -7.07
CA HIS A 58 0.17 5.56 -6.45
C HIS A 58 -0.80 6.68 -6.90
N HIS A 59 -0.29 7.73 -7.54
CA HIS A 59 -1.11 8.80 -8.11
C HIS A 59 -1.51 8.57 -9.57
N ALA A 60 -0.82 7.69 -10.31
CA ALA A 60 -1.11 7.48 -11.72
C ALA A 60 -2.51 6.85 -11.89
N GLU A 61 -3.36 7.51 -12.68
CA GLU A 61 -4.70 7.08 -13.02
C GLU A 61 -4.70 6.28 -14.34
N ALA A 62 -5.87 5.83 -14.78
CA ALA A 62 -5.98 5.02 -16.00
C ALA A 62 -5.57 5.79 -17.28
N ASP A 63 -5.82 7.10 -17.29
CA ASP A 63 -5.63 7.99 -18.43
C ASP A 63 -4.82 9.26 -18.10
N GLU A 64 -4.29 9.39 -16.88
CA GLU A 64 -3.56 10.56 -16.41
C GLU A 64 -2.30 10.21 -15.61
N ALA A 65 -1.19 10.86 -15.98
CA ALA A 65 0.05 10.87 -15.20
C ALA A 65 0.08 12.11 -14.30
N MET A 66 0.27 11.91 -12.99
CA MET A 66 0.25 12.99 -11.99
C MET A 66 1.10 12.61 -10.76
N GLY A 67 1.46 13.58 -9.93
CA GLY A 67 2.21 13.32 -8.69
C GLY A 67 3.53 12.57 -8.90
N PHE A 68 4.25 12.90 -9.97
CA PHE A 68 5.47 12.20 -10.43
C PHE A 68 5.28 10.74 -10.88
N CYS A 69 4.04 10.26 -10.91
CA CYS A 69 3.68 8.89 -11.27
C CYS A 69 3.30 8.81 -12.76
N LEU A 70 3.93 7.88 -13.48
CA LEU A 70 3.59 7.59 -14.89
C LEU A 70 2.71 6.33 -15.02
N PHE A 71 3.04 5.29 -14.26
CA PHE A 71 2.28 4.06 -14.19
C PHE A 71 2.07 3.68 -12.73
N ASN A 72 0.91 3.11 -12.40
CA ASN A 72 0.60 2.72 -11.04
C ASN A 72 1.21 1.37 -10.68
N ASN A 73 2.48 1.38 -10.25
CA ASN A 73 3.29 0.19 -9.96
C ASN A 73 2.56 -0.86 -9.11
N VAL A 74 1.95 -0.43 -8.00
CA VAL A 74 1.29 -1.31 -7.03
C VAL A 74 -0.05 -1.80 -7.58
N ALA A 75 -0.83 -0.92 -8.22
CA ALA A 75 -2.10 -1.32 -8.80
C ALA A 75 -1.93 -2.29 -9.98
N VAL A 76 -0.91 -2.09 -10.82
CA VAL A 76 -0.55 -3.03 -11.90
C VAL A 76 -0.16 -4.39 -11.32
N ALA A 77 0.66 -4.43 -10.26
CA ALA A 77 1.03 -5.70 -9.61
C ALA A 77 -0.18 -6.43 -9.02
N ALA A 78 -1.08 -5.71 -8.34
CA ALA A 78 -2.31 -6.29 -7.80
C ALA A 78 -3.22 -6.85 -8.91
N SER A 79 -3.45 -6.08 -9.97
CA SER A 79 -4.27 -6.51 -11.11
C SER A 79 -3.66 -7.72 -11.82
N TYR A 80 -2.33 -7.73 -12.00
CA TYR A 80 -1.60 -8.85 -12.59
C TYR A 80 -1.80 -10.15 -11.79
N LEU A 81 -1.62 -10.12 -10.47
CA LEU A 81 -1.83 -11.30 -9.63
C LEU A 81 -3.28 -11.82 -9.67
N LEU A 82 -4.26 -10.91 -9.69
CA LEU A 82 -5.68 -11.30 -9.68
C LEU A 82 -6.19 -11.81 -11.03
N ASN A 83 -5.73 -11.21 -12.12
CA ASN A 83 -6.34 -11.40 -13.44
C ASN A 83 -5.46 -12.20 -14.41
N GLU A 84 -4.13 -12.08 -14.32
CA GLU A 84 -3.18 -12.73 -15.23
C GLU A 84 -2.51 -13.97 -14.62
N ARG A 85 -2.45 -14.07 -13.28
CA ARG A 85 -1.91 -15.22 -12.54
C ARG A 85 -2.92 -15.89 -11.59
N PRO A 86 -4.15 -16.21 -12.04
CA PRO A 86 -5.14 -16.87 -11.19
C PRO A 86 -4.71 -18.26 -10.71
N ASP A 87 -3.73 -18.89 -11.38
CA ASP A 87 -3.09 -20.14 -10.99
C ASP A 87 -2.38 -20.05 -9.63
N LEU A 88 -1.95 -18.86 -9.22
CA LEU A 88 -1.32 -18.62 -7.92
C LEU A 88 -2.32 -18.59 -6.75
N GLY A 89 -3.61 -18.64 -7.04
CA GLY A 89 -4.66 -18.72 -6.02
C GLY A 89 -4.85 -17.46 -5.17
N ILE A 90 -4.28 -16.33 -5.58
CA ILE A 90 -4.50 -15.02 -4.96
C ILE A 90 -5.89 -14.51 -5.34
N LYS A 91 -6.73 -14.22 -4.35
CA LYS A 91 -8.12 -13.78 -4.50
C LYS A 91 -8.44 -12.50 -3.75
N LYS A 92 -7.69 -12.21 -2.68
CA LYS A 92 -7.84 -11.02 -1.84
C LYS A 92 -6.48 -10.35 -1.62
N ILE A 93 -6.37 -9.09 -2.00
CA ILE A 93 -5.16 -8.28 -1.86
C ILE A 93 -5.44 -7.12 -0.92
N LEU A 94 -4.59 -6.92 0.08
CA LEU A 94 -4.58 -5.70 0.87
C LEU A 94 -3.48 -4.79 0.33
N ILE A 95 -3.84 -3.58 -0.09
CA ILE A 95 -2.89 -2.53 -0.40
C ILE A 95 -2.87 -1.56 0.77
N VAL A 96 -1.70 -1.40 1.40
CA VAL A 96 -1.45 -0.38 2.40
C VAL A 96 -0.65 0.74 1.75
N ASP A 97 -1.12 1.97 1.89
CA ASP A 97 -0.42 3.17 1.45
C ASP A 97 -0.13 4.06 2.66
N TRP A 98 1.15 4.20 2.98
CA TRP A 98 1.61 5.02 4.10
C TRP A 98 2.37 6.26 3.64
N ASP A 99 2.44 6.49 2.32
CA ASP A 99 2.95 7.74 1.76
C ASP A 99 2.12 8.91 2.33
N VAL A 100 2.74 10.06 2.54
CA VAL A 100 2.02 11.20 3.13
C VAL A 100 0.94 11.73 2.20
N HIS A 101 0.98 11.42 0.91
CA HIS A 101 -0.03 11.81 -0.07
C HIS A 101 -1.03 10.67 -0.31
N HIS A 102 -2.27 11.04 -0.58
CA HIS A 102 -3.32 10.08 -0.93
C HIS A 102 -3.01 9.41 -2.28
N GLY A 103 -2.96 8.08 -2.30
CA GLY A 103 -2.85 7.28 -3.53
C GLY A 103 -4.14 7.26 -4.35
N ASN A 104 -4.60 8.42 -4.84
CA ASN A 104 -5.84 8.60 -5.59
C ASN A 104 -5.97 7.66 -6.80
N GLY A 105 -4.88 7.44 -7.54
CA GLY A 105 -4.88 6.55 -8.69
C GLY A 105 -5.11 5.09 -8.28
N THR A 106 -4.52 4.66 -7.16
CA THR A 106 -4.73 3.32 -6.62
C THR A 106 -6.16 3.15 -6.10
N GLN A 107 -6.69 4.12 -5.37
CA GLN A 107 -8.10 4.14 -4.95
C GLN A 107 -9.06 4.00 -6.14
N LYS A 108 -8.88 4.83 -7.17
CA LYS A 108 -9.75 4.83 -8.35
C LYS A 108 -9.69 3.51 -9.12
N MET A 109 -8.51 2.89 -9.23
CA MET A 109 -8.35 1.60 -9.92
C MET A 109 -9.22 0.49 -9.31
N PHE A 110 -9.35 0.48 -7.98
CA PHE A 110 -10.05 -0.59 -7.25
C PHE A 110 -11.39 -0.16 -6.65
N TRP A 111 -11.89 1.02 -7.02
CA TRP A 111 -13.07 1.66 -6.43
C TRP A 111 -14.32 0.77 -6.33
N LYS A 112 -14.47 -0.20 -7.25
CA LYS A 112 -15.61 -1.14 -7.32
C LYS A 112 -15.24 -2.60 -7.09
N ASP A 113 -13.98 -2.91 -6.78
CA ASP A 113 -13.47 -4.29 -6.73
C ASP A 113 -13.29 -4.80 -5.28
N PRO A 114 -14.18 -5.69 -4.77
CA PRO A 114 -14.07 -6.22 -3.41
C PRO A 114 -12.87 -7.16 -3.20
N ARG A 115 -12.17 -7.55 -4.28
CA ARG A 115 -10.97 -8.38 -4.17
C ARG A 115 -9.77 -7.58 -3.65
N VAL A 116 -9.83 -6.25 -3.68
CA VAL A 116 -8.76 -5.38 -3.23
C VAL A 116 -9.26 -4.44 -2.15
N LEU A 117 -8.70 -4.59 -0.95
CA LEU A 117 -8.88 -3.61 0.13
C LEU A 117 -7.77 -2.57 0.01
N PHE A 118 -8.11 -1.32 -0.26
CA PHE A 118 -7.18 -0.20 -0.22
C PHE A 118 -7.27 0.53 1.11
N PHE A 119 -6.14 0.68 1.79
CA PHE A 119 -6.00 1.47 3.00
C PHE A 119 -4.96 2.56 2.76
N SER A 120 -5.29 3.82 3.03
CA SER A 120 -4.33 4.93 2.97
C SER A 120 -4.42 5.84 4.19
N VAL A 121 -3.28 6.09 4.84
CA VAL A 121 -3.09 7.23 5.74
C VAL A 121 -2.40 8.33 4.97
N HIS A 122 -2.88 9.56 5.03
CA HIS A 122 -2.30 10.66 4.26
C HIS A 122 -2.66 12.01 4.85
N ARG A 123 -1.84 13.03 4.61
CA ARG A 123 -2.17 14.41 4.92
C ARG A 123 -3.23 14.90 3.93
N HIS A 124 -4.31 15.47 4.46
CA HIS A 124 -5.44 15.93 3.65
C HIS A 124 -5.73 17.40 3.86
N GLU A 125 -5.65 17.88 5.12
CA GLU A 125 -5.94 19.28 5.50
C GLU A 125 -7.27 19.78 4.92
N TYR A 126 -8.33 18.98 5.09
CA TYR A 126 -9.68 19.26 4.57
C TYR A 126 -9.70 19.52 3.06
N GLY A 127 -8.90 18.74 2.31
CA GLY A 127 -8.78 18.82 0.85
C GLY A 127 -7.82 19.91 0.38
N GLY A 128 -7.11 20.57 1.29
CA GLY A 128 -6.12 21.60 0.96
C GLY A 128 -4.72 21.07 0.63
N PHE A 129 -4.38 19.84 1.04
CA PHE A 129 -3.07 19.24 0.77
C PHE A 129 -3.12 18.34 -0.48
N TYR A 130 -2.04 18.34 -1.28
CA TYR A 130 -1.95 17.57 -2.53
C TYR A 130 -2.29 16.08 -2.31
N PRO A 131 -3.07 15.42 -3.18
CA PRO A 131 -3.60 15.87 -4.49
C PRO A 131 -4.77 16.87 -4.43
N ALA A 132 -5.19 17.27 -3.24
CA ALA A 132 -6.32 18.16 -2.96
C ALA A 132 -7.68 17.58 -3.37
N GLY A 133 -8.75 18.22 -2.89
CA GLY A 133 -10.13 17.78 -3.14
C GLY A 133 -10.61 16.68 -2.19
N ASP A 134 -11.77 16.12 -2.52
CA ASP A 134 -12.56 15.30 -1.59
C ASP A 134 -12.26 13.79 -1.68
N ASP A 135 -11.51 13.35 -2.70
CA ASP A 135 -11.24 11.93 -2.96
C ASP A 135 -10.52 11.23 -1.80
N GLY A 136 -9.70 11.95 -1.03
CA GLY A 136 -9.00 11.46 0.16
C GLY A 136 -9.84 11.50 1.45
N TYR A 137 -11.10 11.92 1.41
CA TYR A 137 -11.90 12.02 2.63
C TYR A 137 -12.29 10.64 3.19
N TYR A 138 -12.50 10.54 4.50
CA TYR A 138 -12.82 9.27 5.17
C TYR A 138 -14.17 8.68 4.74
N SER A 139 -15.07 9.48 4.16
CA SER A 139 -16.36 9.01 3.64
C SER A 139 -16.26 8.33 2.27
N MET A 140 -15.08 8.37 1.63
CA MET A 140 -14.84 7.73 0.35
C MET A 140 -14.55 6.25 0.56
N VAL A 141 -15.60 5.43 0.54
CA VAL A 141 -15.56 4.02 0.97
C VAL A 141 -15.65 2.98 -0.15
N GLY A 142 -15.53 3.41 -1.41
CA GLY A 142 -15.79 2.57 -2.58
C GLY A 142 -17.24 2.65 -3.06
N GLU A 143 -17.57 1.90 -4.10
CA GLU A 143 -18.90 1.91 -4.70
C GLU A 143 -19.34 0.51 -5.15
N GLY A 144 -20.63 0.22 -4.99
CA GLY A 144 -21.23 -1.02 -5.47
C GLY A 144 -20.64 -2.22 -4.75
N THR A 145 -20.10 -3.19 -5.49
CA THR A 145 -19.44 -4.35 -4.89
C THR A 145 -18.18 -4.01 -4.13
N GLY A 146 -17.53 -2.87 -4.41
CA GLY A 146 -16.34 -2.40 -3.71
C GLY A 146 -16.63 -1.51 -2.49
N GLU A 147 -17.90 -1.26 -2.17
CA GLU A 147 -18.26 -0.49 -0.98
C GLU A 147 -17.76 -1.20 0.30
N GLY A 148 -17.05 -0.46 1.16
CA GLY A 148 -16.36 -0.96 2.33
C GLY A 148 -14.92 -1.44 2.09
N PHE A 149 -14.45 -1.46 0.83
CA PHE A 149 -13.09 -1.91 0.47
C PHE A 149 -12.12 -0.76 0.15
N ASN A 150 -12.51 0.49 0.47
CA ASN A 150 -11.63 1.65 0.46
C ASN A 150 -11.66 2.32 1.83
N ILE A 151 -10.49 2.52 2.45
CA ILE A 151 -10.36 3.15 3.76
C ILE A 151 -9.34 4.27 3.68
N ASN A 152 -9.82 5.50 3.83
CA ASN A 152 -8.99 6.68 3.95
C ASN A 152 -8.92 7.13 5.41
N VAL A 153 -7.71 7.41 5.88
CA VAL A 153 -7.43 8.03 7.18
C VAL A 153 -6.76 9.38 6.92
N PRO A 154 -7.56 10.45 6.71
CA PRO A 154 -7.03 11.77 6.39
C PRO A 154 -6.52 12.47 7.65
N TRP A 155 -5.26 12.88 7.65
CA TRP A 155 -4.73 13.82 8.62
C TRP A 155 -5.22 15.23 8.29
N GLU A 156 -6.03 15.78 9.17
CA GLU A 156 -6.60 17.14 9.04
C GLU A 156 -5.55 18.23 9.28
N HIS A 157 -4.39 17.87 9.82
CA HIS A 157 -3.26 18.75 10.07
C HIS A 157 -1.95 18.05 9.72
N GLY A 158 -0.93 18.82 9.34
CA GLY A 158 0.45 18.32 9.37
C GLY A 158 0.92 17.96 10.78
N ARG A 159 2.17 17.49 10.89
CA ARG A 159 2.89 17.14 12.13
C ARG A 159 2.44 15.86 12.84
N CYS A 160 1.54 15.07 12.25
CA CYS A 160 1.26 13.71 12.70
C CYS A 160 2.58 12.93 12.81
N GLY A 161 2.75 12.20 13.90
CA GLY A 161 3.96 11.45 14.21
C GLY A 161 3.66 9.98 14.52
N ASP A 162 4.63 9.31 15.12
CA ASP A 162 4.59 7.86 15.34
C ASP A 162 3.33 7.40 16.08
N ALA A 163 2.91 8.12 17.12
CA ALA A 163 1.74 7.76 17.91
C ALA A 163 0.43 7.81 17.09
N ASP A 164 0.30 8.78 16.17
CA ASP A 164 -0.87 8.91 15.31
C ASP A 164 -0.94 7.77 14.30
N TYR A 165 0.20 7.44 13.69
CA TYR A 165 0.31 6.30 12.75
C TYR A 165 0.05 4.97 13.46
N LEU A 166 0.66 4.75 14.63
CA LEU A 166 0.43 3.54 15.44
C LEU A 166 -1.04 3.41 15.86
N ALA A 167 -1.70 4.52 16.21
CA ALA A 167 -3.13 4.50 16.52
C ALA A 167 -3.97 4.09 15.30
N ALA A 168 -3.67 4.60 14.09
CA ALA A 168 -4.34 4.15 12.87
C ALA A 168 -4.09 2.66 12.57
N TRP A 169 -2.88 2.16 12.87
CA TRP A 169 -2.58 0.73 12.74
C TRP A 169 -3.38 -0.12 13.72
N ASP A 170 -3.30 0.18 15.01
CA ASP A 170 -3.89 -0.63 16.07
C ASP A 170 -5.42 -0.60 16.05
N HIS A 171 -6.01 0.54 15.69
CA HIS A 171 -7.46 0.74 15.77
C HIS A 171 -8.19 0.61 14.44
N ILE A 172 -7.51 0.67 13.29
CA ILE A 172 -8.16 0.60 11.97
C ILE A 172 -7.52 -0.49 11.10
N LEU A 173 -6.26 -0.34 10.71
CA LEU A 173 -5.64 -1.25 9.73
C LEU A 173 -5.60 -2.70 10.22
N ILE A 174 -5.06 -2.95 11.42
CA ILE A 174 -4.86 -4.32 11.92
C ILE A 174 -6.21 -5.04 12.13
N PRO A 175 -7.23 -4.44 12.77
CA PRO A 175 -8.55 -5.05 12.87
C PRO A 175 -9.15 -5.41 11.51
N VAL A 176 -9.16 -4.47 10.57
CA VAL A 176 -9.74 -4.69 9.23
C VAL A 176 -8.94 -5.71 8.46
N ALA A 177 -7.60 -5.67 8.50
CA ALA A 177 -6.76 -6.64 7.80
C ALA A 177 -6.99 -8.08 8.31
N LYS A 178 -7.22 -8.25 9.63
CA LYS A 178 -7.56 -9.56 10.21
C LYS A 178 -8.93 -10.06 9.72
N GLU A 179 -9.92 -9.18 9.64
CA GLU A 179 -11.25 -9.53 9.14
C GLU A 179 -11.24 -9.83 7.64
N PHE A 180 -10.63 -8.94 6.84
CA PHE A 180 -10.48 -9.10 5.41
C PHE A 180 -9.64 -10.33 5.05
N ASN A 181 -8.67 -10.71 5.89
CA ASN A 181 -7.83 -11.90 5.76
C ASN A 181 -7.24 -12.02 4.34
N PRO A 182 -6.37 -11.07 3.92
CA PRO A 182 -5.81 -11.03 2.58
C PRO A 182 -4.91 -12.23 2.31
N ASP A 183 -4.72 -12.57 1.04
CA ASP A 183 -3.77 -13.61 0.61
C ASP A 183 -2.35 -13.04 0.51
N ILE A 184 -2.25 -11.76 0.13
CA ILE A 184 -1.00 -11.02 -0.01
C ILE A 184 -1.23 -9.55 0.35
N ILE A 185 -0.20 -8.93 0.92
CA ILE A 185 -0.16 -7.50 1.26
C ILE A 185 0.85 -6.82 0.35
N LEU A 186 0.43 -5.72 -0.29
CA LEU A 186 1.29 -4.82 -1.05
C LEU A 186 1.37 -3.47 -0.33
N LEU A 187 2.57 -2.91 -0.23
CA LEU A 187 2.80 -1.62 0.44
C LEU A 187 3.34 -0.58 -0.54
N SER A 188 2.56 0.50 -0.74
CA SER A 188 3.03 1.76 -1.33
C SER A 188 3.91 2.47 -0.30
N ALA A 189 5.22 2.22 -0.39
CA ALA A 189 6.17 2.56 0.66
C ALA A 189 6.81 3.96 0.49
N GLY A 190 5.99 5.01 0.53
CA GLY A 190 6.46 6.39 0.60
C GLY A 190 7.15 6.71 1.93
N PHE A 191 8.17 7.58 1.92
CA PHE A 191 8.91 7.96 3.13
C PHE A 191 8.87 9.48 3.40
N ASP A 192 7.95 10.17 2.75
CA ASP A 192 7.79 11.62 2.83
C ASP A 192 6.97 12.10 4.03
N ALA A 193 6.35 11.17 4.78
CA ALA A 193 5.82 11.43 6.11
C ALA A 193 6.93 11.57 7.19
N ALA A 194 8.16 11.17 6.85
CA ALA A 194 9.28 11.19 7.79
C ALA A 194 9.66 12.62 8.21
N ILE A 195 10.11 12.75 9.46
CA ILE A 195 10.60 14.01 10.00
C ILE A 195 11.72 14.60 9.11
N GLY A 196 11.58 15.87 8.77
CA GLY A 196 12.55 16.60 7.95
C GLY A 196 12.31 16.49 6.44
N HIS A 197 11.31 15.73 5.99
CA HIS A 197 10.94 15.73 4.57
C HIS A 197 10.39 17.11 4.14
N PRO A 198 10.82 17.68 3.00
CA PRO A 198 10.48 19.06 2.63
C PRO A 198 9.01 19.28 2.24
N LEU A 199 8.28 18.21 1.89
CA LEU A 199 6.90 18.33 1.39
C LEU A 199 5.83 17.81 2.36
N GLY A 200 6.10 16.73 3.10
CA GLY A 200 5.06 16.01 3.83
C GLY A 200 4.58 16.74 5.08
N GLY A 201 5.49 17.37 5.82
CA GLY A 201 5.16 18.13 7.02
C GLY A 201 4.73 17.28 8.22
N CYS A 202 4.76 15.95 8.13
CA CYS A 202 4.63 15.02 9.26
C CYS A 202 5.95 14.87 10.03
N ARG A 203 5.90 14.11 11.14
CA ARG A 203 7.00 13.93 12.10
C ARG A 203 7.18 12.46 12.48
N VAL A 204 7.05 11.57 11.50
CA VAL A 204 7.30 10.14 11.70
C VAL A 204 8.81 9.92 11.79
N PHE A 205 9.28 9.26 12.85
CA PHE A 205 10.68 8.89 12.99
C PHE A 205 10.96 7.59 12.24
N THR A 206 12.15 7.48 11.65
CA THR A 206 12.55 6.34 10.81
C THR A 206 12.46 4.98 11.53
N PHE A 207 12.54 4.95 12.86
CA PHE A 207 12.39 3.73 13.65
C PHE A 207 10.95 3.19 13.71
N ALA A 208 9.94 4.03 13.55
CA ALA A 208 8.54 3.60 13.55
C ALA A 208 8.17 2.74 12.33
N ASN A 209 8.93 2.86 11.23
CA ASN A 209 8.73 2.07 10.01
C ASN A 209 9.23 0.62 10.12
N GLN A 210 9.79 0.20 11.27
CA GLN A 210 10.26 -1.17 11.49
C GLN A 210 9.18 -2.14 12.01
N SER A 211 7.95 -1.67 12.23
CA SER A 211 6.89 -2.44 12.91
C SER A 211 5.98 -3.27 11.99
N PHE A 212 6.29 -3.42 10.70
CA PHE A 212 5.49 -4.16 9.70
C PHE A 212 6.05 -5.55 9.34
#